data_AF-A0A5Q0EHV2-F1
#
_entry.id   AF-A0A5Q0EHV2-F1
#
_cell.length_a   1.000
_cell.length_b   1.000
_cell.length_c   1.000
_cell.angle_alpha   90.00
_cell.angle_beta   90.00
_cell.angle_gamma   90.00
#
_symmetry.space_group_name_H-M   'P 1'
#
loop_
_entity.id
_entity.type
_entity.pdbx_description
1 polymer ?
#
loop_
_entity_poly.entity_id
_entity_poly.type
_entity_poly.pdbx_seq_one_letter_code
_entity_poly.pdbx_strand_id
1 'polypeptide(L)' 'MWNDLLAALALVLVIEGLMPFLSPRRMRETLQLVTQMDDRNLRLLGLGSMVSGVLLLYLVR' A
#
# COMPACT_ATOMS: atom_id res chain seq x y z
N MET A 1 -9.36 -18.51 8.87
CA MET A 1 -8.78 -18.58 7.51
C MET A 1 -9.56 -17.72 6.51
N TRP A 2 -10.79 -18.07 6.11
CA TRP A 2 -11.57 -17.20 5.19
C TRP A 2 -12.00 -15.87 5.81
N ASN A 3 -12.38 -15.85 7.10
CA ASN A 3 -12.69 -14.60 7.80
C ASN A 3 -11.47 -13.67 7.93
N ASP A 4 -10.28 -14.22 8.15
CA ASP A 4 -9.06 -13.41 8.29
C ASP A 4 -8.70 -12.74 6.96
N LEU A 5 -8.90 -13.44 5.84
CA LEU A 5 -8.71 -12.88 4.50
C LEU A 5 -9.72 -11.76 4.21
N LEU A 6 -11.00 -11.97 4.54
CA LEU A 6 -12.04 -10.95 4.38
C LEU A 6 -11.77 -9.73 5.26
N ALA A 7 -11.31 -9.93 6.50
CA ALA A 7 -10.92 -8.86 7.40
C ALA A 7 -9.70 -8.07 6.86
N ALA A 8 -8.67 -8.77 6.39
CA ALA A 8 -7.51 -8.13 5.77
C ALA A 8 -7.90 -7.31 4.53
N LEU A 9 -8.78 -7.85 3.67
CA LEU A 9 -9.30 -7.15 2.51
C LEU A 9 -10.10 -5.90 2.90
N ALA A 10 -10.97 -6.02 3.91
CA ALA A 10 -11.74 -4.89 4.43
C ALA A 10 -10.81 -3.79 4.97
N LEU A 11 -9.76 -4.15 5.71
CA LEU A 11 -8.78 -3.18 6.21
C LEU A 11 -8.03 -2.48 5.07
N VAL A 12 -7.60 -3.21 4.04
CA VAL A 12 -6.96 -2.61 2.85
C VAL A 12 -7.90 -1.59 2.20
N LEU A 13 -9.18 -1.92 2.00
CA LEU A 13 -10.17 -1.01 1.42
C LEU A 13 -10.39 0.24 2.27
N VAL A 14 -10.47 0.09 3.60
CA VAL A 14 -10.63 1.23 4.52
C VAL A 14 -9.39 2.13 4.48
N ILE A 15 -8.19 1.57 4.48
CA ILE A 15 -6.93 2.33 4.44
C ILE A 15 -6.77 3.04 3.09
N GLU A 16 -7.02 2.35 1.98
CA GLU A 16 -6.99 2.93 0.62
C GLU A 16 -8.03 4.04 0.45
N GLY A 17 -9.22 3.91 1.05
CA GLY A 17 -10.27 4.93 1.02
C GLY A 17 -10.03 6.13 1.94
N LEU A 18 -9.24 5.97 3.00
CA LEU A 18 -8.99 6.99 4.02
C LEU A 18 -8.22 8.19 3.46
N MET A 19 -7.12 7.97 2.72
CA MET A 19 -6.33 9.04 2.11
C MET A 19 -7.11 9.92 1.13
N PRO A 20 -7.84 9.38 0.13
CA PRO A 20 -8.62 10.18 -0.79
C PRO A 20 -9.80 10.90 -0.12
N PHE A 21 -10.38 10.32 0.93
CA PHE A 21 -11.46 10.96 1.70
C PHE A 21 -10.95 12.13 2.56
N LEU A 22 -9.85 11.94 3.30
CA LEU A 22 -9.29 12.97 4.18
C LEU A 22 -8.63 14.12 3.41
N SER A 23 -7.86 13.81 2.37
CA SER A 23 -7.15 14.82 1.61
C SER A 23 -6.93 14.40 0.14
N PRO A 24 -7.91 14.62 -0.74
CA PRO A 24 -7.79 14.25 -2.15
C PRO A 24 -6.66 15.00 -2.86
N ARG A 25 -6.28 16.19 -2.36
CA ARG A 25 -5.17 16.98 -2.90
C ARG A 25 -3.81 16.31 -2.65
N ARG A 26 -3.54 15.83 -1.43
CA ARG A 26 -2.31 15.08 -1.11
C ARG A 26 -2.21 13.80 -1.91
N MET A 27 -3.33 13.07 -2.07
CA MET A 27 -3.36 11.87 -2.90
C MET A 27 -2.92 12.16 -4.35
N ARG A 28 -3.45 13.25 -4.95
CA ARG A 28 -3.05 13.66 -6.31
C ARG A 28 -1.57 14.03 -6.41
N GLU A 29 -1.04 14.76 -5.42
CA GLU A 29 0.38 15.12 -5.35
C GLU A 29 1.27 13.87 -5.26
N THR A 30 0.93 12.90 -4.40
CA THR A 30 1.65 11.63 -4.30
C THR A 30 1.61 10.84 -5.62
N LEU A 31 0.44 10.76 -6.27
CA LEU A 31 0.32 10.09 -7.56
C LEU A 31 1.16 10.79 -8.64
N GLN A 32 1.22 12.12 -8.65
CA GLN A 32 2.08 12.87 -9.58
C GLN A 32 3.56 12.61 -9.34
N LEU A 33 3.98 12.47 -8.08
CA LEU A 33 5.34 12.08 -7.75
C LEU A 33 5.64 10.67 -8.27
N VAL A 34 4.72 9.73 -8.06
CA VAL A 34 4.87 8.34 -8.55
C VAL A 34 4.99 8.29 -10.07
N THR A 35 4.21 9.08 -10.82
CA THR A 35 4.30 9.13 -12.28
C THR A 35 5.61 9.75 -12.80
N GLN A 36 6.34 10.48 -11.97
CA GLN A 36 7.65 11.05 -12.31
C GLN A 36 8.82 10.11 -11.96
N MET A 37 8.56 8.99 -11.27
CA MET A 37 9.59 8.02 -10.93
C MET A 37 9.85 7.07 -12.09
N ASP A 38 11.12 6.80 -12.37
CA ASP A 38 11.50 5.77 -13.35
C ASP A 38 10.98 4.39 -12.93
N ASP A 39 10.60 3.58 -13.92
CA ASP A 39 10.09 2.20 -13.75
C ASP A 39 10.96 1.34 -12.82
N ARG A 40 12.28 1.53 -12.87
CA ARG A 40 13.23 0.78 -12.04
C ARG A 40 13.08 1.12 -10.56
N ASN A 41 12.92 2.40 -10.24
CA ASN A 41 12.74 2.86 -8.86
C ASN A 41 11.39 2.41 -8.33
N LEU A 42 10.34 2.52 -9.15
CA LEU A 42 9.00 2.02 -8.84
C LEU A 42 9.00 0.52 -8.50
N ARG A 43 9.71 -0.30 -9.30
CA ARG A 43 9.87 -1.74 -9.03
C ARG A 43 10.64 -2.01 -7.74
N LEU A 44 11.74 -1.30 -7.50
CA LEU A 44 12.54 -1.50 -6.28
C LEU A 44 11.74 -1.12 -5.02
N LEU A 45 10.99 -0.02 -5.08
CA LEU A 45 10.14 0.43 -3.99
C LEU A 45 9.01 -0.57 -3.71
N GLY A 46 8.39 -1.10 -4.77
CA GLY A 46 7.41 -2.20 -4.68
C GLY A 46 8.01 -3.49 -4.10
N LEU A 47 9.21 -3.88 -4.53
CA LEU A 47 9.91 -5.05 -4.00
C LEU A 47 10.26 -4.87 -2.51
N GLY A 48 10.76 -3.70 -2.12
CA GLY A 48 11.04 -3.38 -0.71
C GLY A 48 9.78 -3.48 0.16
N SER A 49 8.65 -2.96 -0.33
CA SER A 49 7.35 -3.07 0.35
C SER A 49 6.89 -4.53 0.49
N MET A 50 6.96 -5.32 -0.60
CA MET A 50 6.59 -6.74 -0.57
C MET A 50 7.44 -7.55 0.41
N VAL A 51 8.77 -7.38 0.38
CA VAL A 51 9.68 -8.08 1.30
C VAL A 51 9.41 -7.68 2.75
N SER A 52 9.23 -6.39 3.01
CA SER A 52 8.91 -5.89 4.35
C SER A 52 7.57 -6.44 4.86
N GLY A 53 6.56 -6.52 3.99
CA GLY A 53 5.25 -7.10 4.32
C GLY A 53 5.35 -8.59 4.67
N VAL A 54 6.13 -9.36 3.91
CA VAL A 54 6.38 -10.79 4.22
C VAL A 54 7.13 -10.95 5.54
N LEU A 55 8.16 -10.13 5.79
CA LEU A 55 8.90 -10.15 7.05
C LEU A 55 8.01 -9.80 8.24
N LEU A 56 7.17 -8.77 8.13
CA LEU A 56 6.20 -8.41 9.16
C LEU A 56 5.19 -9.53 9.41
N LEU A 57 4.67 -10.17 8.36
CA LEU A 57 3.79 -11.32 8.49
C LEU A 57 4.47 -12.46 9.24
N TYR A 58 5.74 -12.75 8.96
CA TYR A 58 6.51 -13.79 9.64
C TYR A 58 6.85 -13.46 11.10
N LEU A 59 6.97 -12.17 11.44
CA LEU A 59 7.22 -11.74 12.82
C LEU A 59 5.96 -11.75 13.69
N VAL A 60 4.82 -11.39 13.11
CA VAL A 60 3.54 -11.30 13.82
C VAL A 60 2.84 -12.66 13.89
N ARG A 61 3.20 -13.60 13.02
CA ARG A 61 2.55 -14.90 12.89
C ARG A 61 3.54 -16.04 12.68
#